data_AF-A0A7C9MKP0-F1
#
_entry.id   AF-A0A7C9MKP0-F1
#
_cell.length_a   1.000
_cell.length_b   1.000
_cell.length_c   1.000
_cell.angle_alpha   90.00
_cell.angle_beta   90.00
_cell.angle_gamma   90.00
#
_symmetry.space_group_name_H-M   'P 1'
#
loop_
_entity.id
_entity.type
_entity.pdbx_description
1 polymer ?
#
loop_
_entity_poly.entity_id
_entity_poly.type
_entity_poly.pdbx_seq_one_letter_code
_entity_poly.pdbx_strand_id
1 'polypeptide(L)'
;MSIIDTPNNTKNKLSCLLSQGVKTIIRYYNFSNSQSLPEKCLKLDEAQAIVAQGLEIAVVFQQRQDSAEDFSKSTGIAAGRRAFRHAHDSIGQPTGSGLYFAVDFDPDASVISSRIIPFFEGVREAFDMECYGGPGYRVGVYGSGLLCDTLVDKGLATLRWLSMSRGFRGTQDALKDGRYHLAQRYPEARICGISVDYNDGNPAMPDFGAFTIAADRPTLAMQAGTGERYRVTARNGLRLREGPGSQFDIIGGLQSDQIVVVVSIAEGWALLDLEGDGRVDGYASAGFLERL
;
A
#
# COMPACT_ATOMS: atom_id res chain seq x y z
N MET A 1 4.59 5.04 -21.00
CA MET A 1 4.59 5.93 -19.83
C MET A 1 3.73 5.25 -18.77
N SER A 2 4.30 4.67 -17.72
CA SER A 2 3.54 3.79 -16.80
C SER A 2 3.65 4.16 -15.33
N ILE A 3 4.74 4.79 -14.88
CA ILE A 3 4.96 5.01 -13.44
C ILE A 3 5.08 6.52 -13.17
N ILE A 4 4.29 7.01 -12.24
CA ILE A 4 4.36 8.39 -11.74
C ILE A 4 4.50 8.40 -10.23
N ASP A 5 5.10 9.45 -9.68
CA ASP A 5 4.94 9.81 -8.27
C ASP A 5 4.27 11.17 -8.13
N THR A 6 3.49 11.37 -7.07
CA THR A 6 2.77 12.62 -6.82
C THR A 6 2.44 12.77 -5.35
N PRO A 7 2.53 13.98 -4.76
CA PRO A 7 2.06 14.22 -3.41
C PRO A 7 0.54 14.52 -3.34
N ASN A 8 -0.16 14.61 -4.47
CA ASN A 8 -1.60 14.91 -4.50
C ASN A 8 -2.46 13.65 -4.40
N ASN A 9 -3.66 13.77 -3.84
CA ASN A 9 -4.64 12.68 -3.87
C ASN A 9 -5.08 12.43 -5.32
N THR A 10 -5.08 11.17 -5.72
CA THR A 10 -5.32 10.75 -7.11
C THR A 10 -6.72 10.24 -7.38
N LYS A 11 -7.56 10.01 -6.35
CA LYS A 11 -8.88 9.36 -6.43
C LYS A 11 -9.79 9.95 -7.52
N ASN A 12 -9.89 11.28 -7.57
CA ASN A 12 -10.73 11.98 -8.54
C ASN A 12 -10.06 12.18 -9.91
N LYS A 13 -8.83 11.69 -10.09
CA LYS A 13 -8.00 11.87 -11.29
C LYS A 13 -7.76 10.56 -12.04
N LEU A 14 -8.13 9.41 -11.46
CA LEU A 14 -7.76 8.09 -11.97
C LEU A 14 -8.18 7.84 -13.43
N SER A 15 -9.40 8.18 -13.83
CA SER A 15 -9.85 8.01 -15.23
C SER A 15 -8.98 8.80 -16.22
N CYS A 16 -8.54 10.00 -15.84
CA CYS A 16 -7.63 10.80 -16.64
C CYS A 16 -6.20 10.22 -16.60
N LEU A 17 -5.69 9.82 -15.45
CA LEU A 17 -4.35 9.21 -15.34
C LEU A 17 -4.24 7.92 -16.17
N LEU A 18 -5.30 7.09 -16.17
CA LEU A 18 -5.42 5.93 -17.05
C LEU A 18 -5.37 6.30 -18.53
N SER A 19 -6.07 7.37 -18.95
CA SER A 19 -6.03 7.83 -20.35
C SER A 19 -4.66 8.39 -20.76
N GLN A 20 -3.85 8.83 -19.79
CA GLN A 20 -2.43 9.18 -19.98
C GLN A 20 -1.49 7.96 -19.99
N GLY A 21 -2.04 6.75 -19.83
CA GLY A 21 -1.29 5.50 -19.88
C GLY A 21 -0.65 5.07 -18.55
N VAL A 22 -0.91 5.78 -17.45
CA VAL A 22 -0.40 5.44 -16.12
C VAL A 22 -0.83 4.02 -15.73
N LYS A 23 0.08 3.28 -15.10
CA LYS A 23 -0.09 1.89 -14.61
C LYS A 23 0.26 1.75 -13.12
N THR A 24 1.18 2.57 -12.63
CA THR A 24 1.61 2.55 -11.24
C THR A 24 1.67 3.97 -10.72
N ILE A 25 1.14 4.19 -9.51
CA ILE A 25 1.19 5.47 -8.81
C ILE A 25 2.00 5.29 -7.53
N ILE A 26 3.14 5.96 -7.45
CA ILE A 26 3.95 6.04 -6.24
C ILE A 26 3.36 7.13 -5.35
N ARG A 27 3.02 6.77 -4.12
CA ARG A 27 2.42 7.68 -3.12
C ARG A 27 3.27 7.73 -1.86
N TYR A 28 2.94 8.63 -0.94
CA TYR A 28 3.80 8.91 0.20
C TYR A 28 3.23 8.39 1.51
N TYR A 29 4.13 7.94 2.39
CA TYR A 29 3.93 7.93 3.83
C TYR A 29 4.74 9.06 4.47
N ASN A 30 4.29 9.53 5.62
CA ASN A 30 4.90 10.62 6.39
C ASN A 30 4.39 10.60 7.83
N PHE A 31 4.92 11.48 8.68
CA PHE A 31 4.39 11.68 10.03
C PHE A 31 3.09 12.48 9.98
N SER A 32 3.08 13.58 9.23
CA SER A 32 1.92 14.43 9.05
C SER A 32 1.99 15.21 7.75
N ASN A 33 0.82 15.48 7.18
CA ASN A 33 0.68 16.37 6.03
C ASN A 33 0.97 17.82 6.45
N SER A 34 1.65 18.57 5.59
CA SER A 34 1.85 20.01 5.78
C SER A 34 0.66 20.79 5.21
N GLN A 35 0.60 22.09 5.51
CA GLN A 35 -0.37 22.98 4.86
C GLN A 35 -0.15 23.07 3.34
N SER A 36 1.09 22.96 2.88
CA SER A 36 1.45 23.00 1.46
C SER A 36 1.16 21.68 0.73
N LEU A 37 1.18 20.54 1.42
CA LEU A 37 0.92 19.21 0.87
C LEU A 37 -0.12 18.47 1.72
N PRO A 38 -1.38 18.96 1.75
CA PRO A 38 -2.42 18.47 2.65
C PRO A 38 -2.89 17.04 2.33
N GLU A 39 -2.51 16.51 1.16
CA GLU A 39 -2.94 15.22 0.62
C GLU A 39 -1.78 14.23 0.43
N LYS A 40 -0.58 14.54 0.98
CA LYS A 40 0.65 13.76 0.74
C LYS A 40 0.51 12.31 1.16
N CYS A 41 0.07 12.08 2.39
CA CYS A 41 -0.11 10.76 2.98
C CYS A 41 -1.19 9.95 2.26
N LEU A 42 -0.81 8.82 1.64
CA LEU A 42 -1.75 7.84 1.10
C LEU A 42 -2.72 7.36 2.18
N LYS A 43 -4.00 7.31 1.86
CA LYS A 43 -5.07 6.77 2.70
C LYS A 43 -5.68 5.52 2.06
N LEU A 44 -6.32 4.69 2.89
CA LEU A 44 -6.89 3.40 2.47
C LEU A 44 -7.88 3.57 1.31
N ASP A 45 -8.78 4.55 1.41
CA ASP A 45 -9.81 4.80 0.40
C ASP A 45 -9.23 5.24 -0.96
N GLU A 46 -8.13 6.00 -0.96
CA GLU A 46 -7.37 6.33 -2.16
C GLU A 46 -6.68 5.09 -2.72
N ALA A 47 -5.98 4.31 -1.88
CA ALA A 47 -5.28 3.10 -2.31
C ALA A 47 -6.24 2.08 -2.95
N GLN A 48 -7.41 1.90 -2.33
CA GLN A 48 -8.47 1.04 -2.83
C GLN A 48 -9.02 1.52 -4.18
N ALA A 49 -9.24 2.83 -4.33
CA ALA A 49 -9.69 3.41 -5.59
C ALA A 49 -8.65 3.24 -6.72
N ILE A 50 -7.36 3.42 -6.42
CA ILE A 50 -6.27 3.19 -7.39
C ILE A 50 -6.32 1.73 -7.90
N VAL A 51 -6.36 0.76 -6.98
CA VAL A 51 -6.35 -0.66 -7.34
C VAL A 51 -7.66 -1.09 -8.02
N ALA A 52 -8.81 -0.50 -7.65
CA ALA A 52 -10.08 -0.75 -8.33
C ALA A 52 -10.05 -0.39 -9.83
N GLN A 53 -9.15 0.51 -10.24
CA GLN A 53 -8.91 0.90 -11.63
C GLN A 53 -7.86 0.02 -12.34
N GLY A 54 -7.37 -1.05 -11.67
CA GLY A 54 -6.35 -1.95 -12.19
C GLY A 54 -4.94 -1.35 -12.20
N LEU A 55 -4.71 -0.30 -11.40
CA LEU A 55 -3.39 0.30 -11.20
C LEU A 55 -2.68 -0.31 -10.01
N GLU A 56 -1.35 -0.28 -10.02
CA GLU A 56 -0.50 -0.67 -8.90
C GLU A 56 -0.08 0.54 -8.07
N ILE A 57 0.32 0.29 -6.82
CA ILE A 57 0.84 1.29 -5.90
C ILE A 57 2.27 0.94 -5.54
N ALA A 58 3.13 1.94 -5.42
CA ALA A 58 4.38 1.84 -4.67
C ALA A 58 4.43 3.00 -3.67
N VAL A 59 5.28 2.91 -2.65
CA VAL A 59 5.29 3.91 -1.57
C VAL A 59 6.68 4.35 -1.14
N VAL A 60 6.77 5.63 -0.77
CA VAL A 60 7.98 6.22 -0.19
C VAL A 60 7.65 7.01 1.08
N PHE A 61 8.44 6.83 2.12
CA PHE A 61 8.39 7.66 3.31
C PHE A 61 9.20 8.95 3.11
N GLN A 62 8.52 10.08 3.17
CA GLN A 62 9.16 11.40 3.15
C GLN A 62 8.39 12.46 3.94
N GLN A 63 8.94 12.89 5.08
CA GLN A 63 8.44 14.10 5.76
C GLN A 63 9.09 15.38 5.20
N ARG A 64 10.41 15.39 5.10
CA ARG A 64 11.26 16.43 4.50
C ARG A 64 12.46 15.75 3.84
N GLN A 65 13.46 15.38 4.66
CA GLN A 65 14.61 14.56 4.27
C GLN A 65 15.48 15.19 3.17
N ASP A 66 15.59 16.52 3.17
CA ASP A 66 16.31 17.32 2.17
C ASP A 66 17.66 17.87 2.67
N SER A 67 18.05 17.51 3.90
CA SER A 67 19.28 17.98 4.56
C SER A 67 19.86 16.95 5.52
N ALA A 68 21.15 17.06 5.85
CA ALA A 68 21.86 16.07 6.67
C ALA A 68 21.29 15.97 8.11
N GLU A 69 20.74 17.07 8.63
CA GLU A 69 20.18 17.20 9.97
C GLU A 69 18.90 16.37 10.17
N ASP A 70 18.24 15.97 9.08
CA ASP A 70 17.06 15.10 9.12
C ASP A 70 17.38 13.65 9.50
N PHE A 71 18.65 13.28 9.52
CA PHE A 71 19.08 11.89 9.60
C PHE A 71 19.84 11.60 10.89
N SER A 72 19.30 10.66 11.65
CA SER A 72 19.91 10.05 12.82
C SER A 72 19.29 8.67 13.03
N LYS A 73 19.91 7.84 13.88
CA LYS A 73 19.31 6.55 14.24
C LYS A 73 17.91 6.69 14.86
N SER A 74 17.71 7.67 15.74
CA SER A 74 16.41 7.89 16.39
C SER A 74 15.31 8.33 15.42
N THR A 75 15.63 9.20 14.46
CA THR A 75 14.68 9.61 13.42
C THR A 75 14.39 8.45 12.45
N GLY A 76 15.38 7.59 12.19
CA GLY A 76 15.22 6.34 11.44
C GLY A 76 14.25 5.36 12.10
N ILE A 77 14.37 5.14 13.41
CA ILE A 77 13.43 4.30 14.18
C ILE A 77 12.01 4.87 14.09
N ALA A 78 11.86 6.19 14.28
CA ALA A 78 10.55 6.84 14.22
C ALA A 78 9.92 6.72 12.83
N ALA A 79 10.69 6.97 11.77
CA ALA A 79 10.24 6.87 10.39
C ALA A 79 9.88 5.41 10.03
N GLY A 80 10.75 4.46 10.39
CA GLY A 80 10.54 3.04 10.17
C GLY A 80 9.26 2.53 10.83
N ARG A 81 9.06 2.82 12.12
CA ARG A 81 7.85 2.44 12.86
C ARG A 81 6.59 3.05 12.25
N ARG A 82 6.62 4.36 11.95
CA ARG A 82 5.47 5.06 11.35
C ARG A 82 5.11 4.45 10.00
N ALA A 83 6.10 4.22 9.15
CA ALA A 83 5.91 3.67 7.82
C ALA A 83 5.38 2.24 7.87
N PHE A 84 5.98 1.38 8.70
CA PHE A 84 5.57 -0.02 8.85
C PHE A 84 4.11 -0.12 9.33
N ARG A 85 3.76 0.57 10.41
CA ARG A 85 2.40 0.55 10.96
C ARG A 85 1.38 1.13 10.00
N HIS A 86 1.72 2.22 9.30
CA HIS A 86 0.80 2.78 8.32
C HIS A 86 0.59 1.81 7.14
N ALA A 87 1.65 1.17 6.66
CA ALA A 87 1.56 0.14 5.63
C ALA A 87 0.68 -1.05 6.09
N HIS A 88 0.95 -1.59 7.28
CA HIS A 88 0.28 -2.78 7.79
C HIS A 88 -1.14 -2.49 8.29
N ASP A 89 -1.27 -1.60 9.27
CA ASP A 89 -2.50 -1.39 10.03
C ASP A 89 -3.51 -0.51 9.27
N SER A 90 -3.02 0.41 8.42
CA SER A 90 -3.88 1.42 7.77
C SER A 90 -4.15 1.14 6.31
N ILE A 91 -3.17 0.64 5.55
CA ILE A 91 -3.31 0.41 4.11
C ILE A 91 -3.60 -1.06 3.80
N GLY A 92 -3.17 -1.99 4.65
CA GLY A 92 -3.19 -3.41 4.32
C GLY A 92 -2.20 -3.76 3.21
N GLN A 93 -1.08 -3.02 3.14
CA GLN A 93 -0.02 -3.24 2.17
C GLN A 93 0.52 -4.68 2.32
N PRO A 94 0.63 -5.47 1.24
CA PRO A 94 1.05 -6.87 1.33
C PRO A 94 2.50 -7.00 1.79
N THR A 95 2.78 -8.04 2.57
CA THR A 95 4.14 -8.37 2.98
C THR A 95 4.99 -8.75 1.75
N GLY A 96 6.30 -8.47 1.82
CA GLY A 96 7.20 -8.60 0.66
C GLY A 96 7.15 -7.44 -0.35
N SER A 97 6.19 -6.52 -0.26
CA SER A 97 6.20 -5.29 -1.07
C SER A 97 7.26 -4.28 -0.61
N GLY A 98 7.50 -3.24 -1.41
CA GLY A 98 8.54 -2.24 -1.17
C GLY A 98 8.07 -1.08 -0.30
N LEU A 99 8.98 -0.57 0.54
CA LEU A 99 8.81 0.68 1.27
C LEU A 99 10.10 1.49 1.17
N TYR A 100 10.08 2.52 0.32
CA TYR A 100 11.23 3.37 0.08
C TYR A 100 11.36 4.44 1.18
N PHE A 101 12.57 4.88 1.49
CA PHE A 101 12.84 6.02 2.35
C PHE A 101 13.66 7.05 1.57
N ALA A 102 13.18 8.30 1.55
CA ALA A 102 13.84 9.35 0.79
C ALA A 102 15.09 9.89 1.49
N VAL A 103 16.11 10.15 0.70
CA VAL A 103 17.22 11.06 0.98
C VAL A 103 17.27 12.05 -0.18
N ASP A 104 16.58 13.16 -0.02
CA ASP A 104 16.21 14.10 -1.10
C ASP A 104 17.26 15.21 -1.28
N PHE A 105 18.53 14.81 -1.24
CA PHE A 105 19.69 15.66 -1.54
C PHE A 105 20.87 14.75 -1.91
N ASP A 106 22.03 15.34 -2.24
CA ASP A 106 23.25 14.59 -2.61
C ASP A 106 24.27 14.58 -1.47
N PRO A 107 24.14 13.68 -0.47
CA PRO A 107 25.09 13.59 0.64
C PRO A 107 26.45 13.12 0.14
N ASP A 108 27.52 13.69 0.71
CA ASP A 108 28.85 13.13 0.54
C ASP A 108 29.04 11.86 1.39
N ALA A 109 30.17 11.16 1.20
CA ALA A 109 30.48 9.94 1.92
C ALA A 109 30.52 10.12 3.46
N SER A 110 30.89 11.32 3.95
CA SER A 110 30.94 11.62 5.39
C SER A 110 29.52 11.70 5.97
N VAL A 111 28.60 12.40 5.30
CA VAL A 111 27.19 12.46 5.70
C VAL A 111 26.52 11.09 5.58
N ILE A 112 26.81 10.33 4.51
CA ILE A 112 26.32 8.96 4.37
C ILE A 112 26.74 8.11 5.57
N SER A 113 28.04 8.14 5.91
CA SER A 113 28.58 7.34 7.00
C SER A 113 28.09 7.75 8.39
N SER A 114 28.01 9.05 8.65
CA SER A 114 27.77 9.57 10.00
C SER A 114 26.29 9.78 10.34
N ARG A 115 25.42 9.91 9.33
CA ARG A 115 24.00 10.26 9.52
C ARG A 115 23.04 9.28 8.86
N ILE A 116 23.26 8.97 7.58
CA ILE A 116 22.29 8.21 6.79
C ILE A 116 22.35 6.71 7.09
N ILE A 117 23.55 6.13 7.22
CA ILE A 117 23.70 4.74 7.65
C ILE A 117 23.01 4.51 9.02
N PRO A 118 23.29 5.32 10.07
CA PRO A 118 22.57 5.20 11.33
C PRO A 118 21.04 5.32 11.19
N PHE A 119 20.55 6.21 10.33
CA PHE A 119 19.12 6.32 10.03
C PHE A 119 18.55 5.02 9.46
N PHE A 120 19.18 4.43 8.44
CA PHE A 120 18.71 3.19 7.85
C PHE A 120 18.86 1.98 8.79
N GLU A 121 19.89 1.94 9.64
CA GLU A 121 19.97 0.98 10.75
C GLU A 121 18.76 1.10 11.68
N GLY A 122 18.36 2.34 12.02
CA GLY A 122 17.16 2.60 12.81
C GLY A 122 15.86 2.17 12.11
N VAL A 123 15.76 2.36 10.80
CA VAL A 123 14.62 1.86 10.00
C VAL A 123 14.52 0.34 10.06
N ARG A 124 15.65 -0.37 9.88
CA ARG A 124 15.71 -1.83 9.96
C ARG A 124 15.33 -2.32 11.36
N GLU A 125 15.89 -1.71 12.40
CA GLU A 125 15.56 -2.01 13.80
C GLU A 125 14.06 -1.82 14.06
N ALA A 126 13.44 -0.76 13.54
CA ALA A 126 12.00 -0.57 13.65
C ALA A 126 11.21 -1.67 12.92
N PHE A 127 11.61 -2.08 11.72
CA PHE A 127 10.92 -3.15 11.00
C PHE A 127 11.00 -4.48 11.77
N ASP A 128 12.16 -4.79 12.34
CA ASP A 128 12.35 -6.01 13.14
C ASP A 128 11.50 -5.99 14.42
N MET A 129 11.35 -4.82 15.06
CA MET A 129 10.46 -4.64 16.22
C MET A 129 8.98 -4.78 15.88
N GLU A 130 8.54 -4.28 14.72
CA GLU A 130 7.12 -4.30 14.34
C GLU A 130 6.68 -5.60 13.67
N CYS A 131 7.60 -6.37 13.07
CA CYS A 131 7.22 -7.59 12.32
C CYS A 131 7.00 -8.82 13.21
N TYR A 132 7.46 -8.84 14.47
CA TYR A 132 7.31 -9.93 15.44
C TYR A 132 7.60 -11.35 14.87
N GLY A 133 8.52 -11.48 13.91
CA GLY A 133 8.86 -12.74 13.25
C GLY A 133 7.97 -13.13 12.05
N GLY A 134 7.04 -12.26 11.64
CA GLY A 134 6.25 -12.37 10.42
C GLY A 134 6.97 -11.80 9.18
N PRO A 135 6.42 -12.00 7.97
CA PRO A 135 7.02 -11.51 6.73
C PRO A 135 6.99 -9.97 6.68
N GLY A 136 8.13 -9.33 6.47
CA GLY A 136 8.29 -7.87 6.47
C GLY A 136 8.21 -7.21 5.10
N TYR A 137 8.41 -5.90 5.05
CA TYR A 137 8.55 -5.12 3.80
C TYR A 137 10.01 -5.03 3.36
N ARG A 138 10.23 -4.91 2.05
CA ARG A 138 11.55 -4.64 1.48
C ARG A 138 11.88 -3.16 1.61
N VAL A 139 12.96 -2.85 2.34
CA VAL A 139 13.42 -1.47 2.50
C VAL A 139 14.05 -0.99 1.19
N GLY A 140 13.56 0.13 0.68
CA GLY A 140 14.13 0.83 -0.46
C GLY A 140 14.73 2.17 -0.07
N VAL A 141 15.62 2.68 -0.90
CA VAL A 141 16.15 4.05 -0.79
C VAL A 141 15.83 4.83 -2.06
N TYR A 142 15.36 6.06 -1.88
CA TYR A 142 15.32 7.08 -2.93
C TYR A 142 16.47 8.07 -2.74
N GLY A 143 17.30 8.31 -3.76
CA GLY A 143 18.41 9.27 -3.69
C GLY A 143 19.47 9.11 -4.79
N SER A 144 20.71 9.51 -4.50
CA SER A 144 21.84 9.44 -5.45
C SER A 144 22.34 8.00 -5.67
N GLY A 145 23.01 7.76 -6.81
CA GLY A 145 23.58 6.43 -7.10
C GLY A 145 24.58 5.96 -6.05
N LEU A 146 25.50 6.83 -5.62
CA LEU A 146 26.48 6.54 -4.57
C LEU A 146 25.80 6.09 -3.26
N LEU A 147 24.74 6.81 -2.87
CA LEU A 147 23.97 6.49 -1.68
C LEU A 147 23.27 5.13 -1.82
N CYS A 148 22.55 4.93 -2.94
CA CYS A 148 21.83 3.69 -3.20
C CYS A 148 22.76 2.48 -3.12
N ASP A 149 23.94 2.58 -3.72
CA ASP A 149 24.96 1.53 -3.71
C ASP A 149 25.46 1.25 -2.31
N THR A 150 25.84 2.30 -1.59
CA THR A 150 26.36 2.18 -0.23
C THR A 150 25.39 1.46 0.71
N LEU A 151 24.10 1.79 0.63
CA LEU A 151 23.09 1.18 1.50
C LEU A 151 22.77 -0.27 1.12
N VAL A 152 22.75 -0.60 -0.17
CA VAL A 152 22.51 -1.99 -0.59
C VAL A 152 23.72 -2.87 -0.31
N ASP A 153 24.95 -2.40 -0.54
CA ASP A 153 26.17 -3.15 -0.25
C ASP A 153 26.32 -3.45 1.25
N LYS A 154 25.73 -2.60 2.11
CA LYS A 154 25.63 -2.82 3.56
C LYS A 154 24.44 -3.67 3.99
N GLY A 155 23.57 -4.09 3.06
CA GLY A 155 22.36 -4.85 3.38
C GLY A 155 21.28 -4.06 4.13
N LEU A 156 21.37 -2.72 4.13
CA LEU A 156 20.41 -1.84 4.82
C LEU A 156 19.20 -1.48 3.95
N ALA A 157 19.33 -1.61 2.63
CA ALA A 157 18.25 -1.53 1.66
C ALA A 157 18.40 -2.66 0.63
N THR A 158 17.32 -3.01 -0.05
CA THR A 158 17.32 -3.96 -1.17
C THR A 158 16.80 -3.35 -2.46
N LEU A 159 15.97 -2.30 -2.37
CA LEU A 159 15.43 -1.58 -3.51
C LEU A 159 16.13 -0.24 -3.73
N ARG A 160 16.29 0.16 -5.00
CA ARG A 160 17.01 1.36 -5.41
C ARG A 160 16.13 2.23 -6.30
N TRP A 161 15.83 3.44 -5.86
CA TRP A 161 15.16 4.45 -6.66
C TRP A 161 16.08 5.66 -6.83
N LEU A 162 16.59 5.85 -8.05
CA LEU A 162 17.45 6.98 -8.35
C LEU A 162 16.63 8.27 -8.46
N SER A 163 17.08 9.34 -7.81
CA SER A 163 16.49 10.67 -7.97
C SER A 163 16.64 11.20 -9.40
N MET A 164 15.87 12.24 -9.73
CA MET A 164 15.90 12.83 -11.06
C MET A 164 17.28 13.42 -11.43
N SER A 165 18.04 13.87 -10.44
CA SER A 165 19.30 14.59 -10.67
C SER A 165 20.40 13.69 -11.25
N ARG A 166 20.71 13.89 -12.54
CA ARG A 166 21.85 13.25 -13.22
C ARG A 166 23.21 13.77 -12.71
N GLY A 167 23.23 14.87 -11.98
CA GLY A 167 24.45 15.44 -11.38
C GLY A 167 24.79 14.87 -10.01
N PHE A 168 23.87 14.15 -9.37
CA PHE A 168 24.13 13.53 -8.07
C PHE A 168 25.16 12.41 -8.19
N ARG A 169 25.98 12.26 -7.15
CA ARG A 169 27.13 11.35 -7.16
C ARG A 169 26.72 9.93 -7.48
N GLY A 170 27.41 9.31 -8.42
CA GLY A 170 27.19 7.92 -8.85
C GLY A 170 25.90 7.69 -9.66
N THR A 171 25.01 8.67 -9.83
CA THR A 171 23.73 8.46 -10.52
C THR A 171 23.91 8.06 -11.98
N GLN A 172 24.85 8.68 -12.71
CA GLN A 172 25.10 8.34 -14.12
C GLN A 172 25.66 6.92 -14.28
N ASP A 173 26.59 6.52 -13.42
CA ASP A 173 27.15 5.17 -13.44
C ASP A 173 26.09 4.13 -13.08
N ALA A 174 25.27 4.39 -12.05
CA ALA A 174 24.17 3.51 -11.67
C ALA A 174 23.14 3.32 -12.80
N LEU A 175 22.81 4.39 -13.55
CA LEU A 175 21.93 4.29 -14.72
C LEU A 175 22.57 3.47 -15.84
N LYS A 176 23.83 3.78 -16.17
CA LYS A 176 24.57 3.10 -17.24
C LYS A 176 24.72 1.61 -16.98
N ASP A 177 25.02 1.24 -15.74
CA ASP A 177 25.23 -0.14 -15.33
C ASP A 177 23.92 -0.87 -14.98
N GLY A 178 22.77 -0.19 -15.07
CA GLY A 178 21.47 -0.77 -14.76
C GLY A 178 21.28 -1.10 -13.28
N ARG A 179 21.98 -0.43 -12.35
CA ARG A 179 22.00 -0.72 -10.91
C ARG A 179 20.89 0.03 -10.17
N TYR A 180 19.65 -0.06 -10.68
CA TYR A 180 18.47 0.60 -10.12
C TYR A 180 17.20 -0.22 -10.36
N HIS A 181 16.17 -0.05 -9.52
CA HIS A 181 14.83 -0.60 -9.77
C HIS A 181 13.92 0.46 -10.41
N LEU A 182 14.00 1.68 -9.90
CA LEU A 182 13.32 2.87 -10.42
C LEU A 182 14.33 4.00 -10.67
N ALA A 183 14.07 4.83 -11.66
CA ALA A 183 14.78 6.08 -11.88
C ALA A 183 13.79 7.20 -12.19
N GLN A 184 13.77 8.25 -11.37
CA GLN A 184 12.95 9.42 -11.65
C GLN A 184 13.53 10.19 -12.85
N ARG A 185 12.65 10.82 -13.63
CA ARG A 185 12.97 11.42 -14.93
C ARG A 185 12.47 12.87 -15.02
N TYR A 186 13.33 13.74 -15.54
CA TYR A 186 12.99 15.10 -15.96
C TYR A 186 12.20 15.12 -17.30
N PRO A 187 11.28 16.08 -17.51
CA PRO A 187 10.80 17.07 -16.55
C PRO A 187 9.68 16.52 -15.66
N GLU A 188 9.50 17.18 -14.50
CA GLU A 188 8.22 17.17 -13.80
C GLU A 188 7.10 17.62 -14.75
N ALA A 189 5.88 17.16 -14.52
CA ALA A 189 4.75 17.50 -15.36
C ALA A 189 3.51 17.83 -14.53
N ARG A 190 2.57 18.53 -15.18
CA ARG A 190 1.24 18.74 -14.63
C ARG A 190 0.22 18.08 -15.55
N ILE A 191 -0.33 16.95 -15.12
CA ILE A 191 -1.36 16.19 -15.85
C ILE A 191 -2.59 16.03 -14.97
N CYS A 192 -3.78 15.99 -15.58
CA CYS A 192 -5.04 15.78 -14.84
C CYS A 192 -5.29 16.79 -13.68
N GLY A 193 -4.62 17.96 -13.73
CA GLY A 193 -4.70 19.00 -12.70
C GLY A 193 -3.81 18.79 -11.47
N ILE A 194 -2.94 17.78 -11.45
CA ILE A 194 -2.00 17.49 -10.35
C ILE A 194 -0.54 17.53 -10.83
N SER A 195 0.39 17.81 -9.91
CA SER A 195 1.83 17.71 -10.19
C SER A 195 2.25 16.25 -10.14
N VAL A 196 3.06 15.81 -11.10
CA VAL A 196 3.58 14.45 -11.16
C VAL A 196 5.04 14.47 -11.58
N ASP A 197 5.80 13.52 -11.06
CA ASP A 197 7.12 13.17 -11.56
C ASP A 197 7.04 11.83 -12.27
N TYR A 198 7.74 11.70 -13.41
CA TYR A 198 7.79 10.46 -14.16
C TYR A 198 8.90 9.55 -13.65
N ASN A 199 8.64 8.26 -13.65
CA ASN A 199 9.61 7.25 -13.25
C ASN A 199 9.73 6.17 -14.32
N ASP A 200 10.96 5.74 -14.56
CA ASP A 200 11.28 4.63 -15.44
C ASP A 200 11.65 3.41 -14.58
N GLY A 201 10.91 2.31 -14.78
CA GLY A 201 11.24 1.02 -14.19
C GLY A 201 12.36 0.34 -14.97
N ASN A 202 13.25 -0.37 -14.27
CA ASN A 202 14.30 -1.15 -14.92
C ASN A 202 13.74 -2.47 -15.45
N PRO A 203 13.76 -2.72 -16.78
CA PRO A 203 13.26 -3.98 -17.34
C PRO A 203 14.06 -5.22 -16.90
N ALA A 204 15.33 -5.05 -16.50
CA ALA A 204 16.17 -6.14 -15.97
C ALA A 204 15.88 -6.44 -14.48
N MET A 205 15.26 -5.51 -13.76
CA MET A 205 14.83 -5.67 -12.37
C MET A 205 13.39 -5.15 -12.21
N PRO A 206 12.41 -5.85 -12.81
CA PRO A 206 11.05 -5.34 -12.96
C PRO A 206 10.26 -5.30 -11.64
N ASP A 207 10.66 -6.09 -10.65
CA ASP A 207 10.05 -6.05 -9.32
C ASP A 207 10.69 -4.95 -8.47
N PHE A 208 10.11 -3.75 -8.55
CA PHE A 208 10.50 -2.60 -7.74
C PHE A 208 9.67 -2.45 -6.45
N GLY A 209 8.93 -3.50 -6.04
CA GLY A 209 8.13 -3.46 -4.82
C GLY A 209 6.78 -2.78 -4.93
N ALA A 210 6.25 -2.63 -6.15
CA ALA A 210 4.84 -2.31 -6.34
C ALA A 210 3.92 -3.38 -5.74
N PHE A 211 2.70 -2.99 -5.41
CA PHE A 211 1.69 -3.85 -4.83
C PHE A 211 0.28 -3.42 -5.21
N THR A 212 -0.65 -4.35 -5.04
CA THR A 212 -2.09 -4.12 -5.00
C THR A 212 -2.61 -4.51 -3.63
N ILE A 213 -3.73 -3.94 -3.22
CA ILE A 213 -4.47 -4.34 -2.01
C ILE A 213 -5.85 -4.86 -2.41
N ALA A 214 -6.60 -5.42 -1.47
CA ALA A 214 -8.03 -5.62 -1.71
C ALA A 214 -8.68 -4.26 -1.96
N ALA A 215 -9.15 -4.03 -3.18
CA ALA A 215 -9.92 -2.84 -3.49
C ALA A 215 -11.19 -2.82 -2.63
N ASP A 216 -11.52 -1.67 -2.03
CA ASP A 216 -12.89 -1.39 -1.60
C ASP A 216 -13.70 -1.30 -2.88
N ARG A 217 -14.29 -2.43 -3.24
CA ARG A 217 -15.40 -2.43 -4.17
C ARG A 217 -16.54 -1.80 -3.39
N PRO A 218 -17.01 -0.58 -3.69
CA PRO A 218 -18.44 -0.40 -3.61
C PRO A 218 -19.00 -1.54 -4.47
N THR A 219 -19.85 -2.39 -3.90
CA THR A 219 -20.59 -3.41 -4.61
C THR A 219 -21.46 -2.70 -5.66
N LEU A 220 -20.87 -2.34 -6.80
CA LEU A 220 -21.54 -1.81 -7.96
C LEU A 220 -21.36 -2.86 -9.04
N ALA A 221 -22.43 -3.64 -9.18
CA ALA A 221 -22.62 -4.69 -10.16
C ALA A 221 -21.63 -5.87 -10.05
N MET A 222 -21.71 -6.60 -8.92
CA MET A 222 -21.92 -8.04 -9.14
C MET A 222 -23.25 -8.11 -9.89
N GLN A 223 -23.22 -8.68 -11.09
CA GLN A 223 -24.41 -8.87 -11.91
C GLN A 223 -25.56 -9.31 -11.02
N ALA A 224 -26.77 -8.83 -11.29
CA ALA A 224 -27.97 -9.41 -10.73
C ALA A 224 -27.86 -10.95 -10.81
N GLY A 225 -27.75 -11.60 -9.65
CA GLY A 225 -27.65 -13.05 -9.47
C GLY A 225 -26.24 -13.59 -9.19
N THR A 226 -25.99 -14.02 -7.95
CA THR A 226 -25.82 -15.45 -7.57
C THR A 226 -25.19 -15.59 -6.18
N GLY A 227 -25.79 -15.02 -5.13
CA GLY A 227 -25.67 -15.71 -3.85
C GLY A 227 -26.49 -17.01 -3.94
N GLU A 228 -25.96 -18.10 -3.40
CA GLU A 228 -26.66 -19.39 -3.45
C GLU A 228 -27.81 -19.35 -2.44
N ARG A 229 -28.97 -19.90 -2.80
CA ARG A 229 -30.13 -19.94 -1.89
C ARG A 229 -29.95 -21.10 -0.91
N TYR A 230 -30.13 -20.80 0.36
CA TYR A 230 -30.11 -21.78 1.43
C TYR A 230 -31.41 -21.70 2.21
N ARG A 231 -31.80 -22.83 2.79
CA ARG A 231 -32.88 -22.95 3.74
C ARG A 231 -32.32 -23.02 5.16
N VAL A 232 -32.90 -22.27 6.08
CA VAL A 232 -32.60 -22.38 7.51
C VAL A 232 -33.18 -23.67 8.07
N THR A 233 -32.33 -24.56 8.59
CA THR A 233 -32.73 -25.86 9.17
C THR A 233 -32.78 -25.85 10.70
N ALA A 234 -32.47 -24.71 11.32
CA ALA A 234 -32.56 -24.54 12.77
C ALA A 234 -34.02 -24.52 13.24
N ARG A 235 -34.44 -25.58 13.94
CA ARG A 235 -35.82 -25.75 14.45
C ARG A 235 -36.37 -24.55 15.21
N ASN A 236 -35.54 -23.89 16.02
CA ASN A 236 -35.94 -22.76 16.87
C ASN A 236 -35.46 -21.41 16.33
N GLY A 237 -35.16 -21.34 15.03
CA GLY A 237 -34.56 -20.19 14.38
C GLY A 237 -33.04 -20.09 14.56
N LEU A 238 -32.43 -19.28 13.70
CA LEU A 238 -30.99 -19.08 13.60
C LEU A 238 -30.64 -17.62 13.90
N ARG A 239 -29.64 -17.38 14.75
CA ARG A 239 -29.23 -16.01 15.12
C ARG A 239 -28.40 -15.37 14.01
N LEU A 240 -28.75 -14.14 13.66
CA LEU A 240 -27.95 -13.26 12.81
C LEU A 240 -27.07 -12.37 13.70
N ARG A 241 -25.79 -12.28 13.36
CA ARG A 241 -24.77 -11.58 14.15
C ARG A 241 -24.00 -10.57 13.32
N GLU A 242 -23.46 -9.56 13.98
CA GLU A 242 -22.66 -8.52 13.33
C GLU A 242 -21.33 -9.06 12.74
N GLY A 243 -20.77 -10.11 13.33
CA GLY A 243 -19.53 -10.73 12.86
C GLY A 243 -19.52 -12.27 12.94
N PRO A 244 -18.53 -12.93 12.32
CA PRO A 244 -18.43 -14.38 12.21
C PRO A 244 -17.93 -15.00 13.52
N GLY A 245 -18.83 -15.16 14.49
CA GLY A 245 -18.47 -15.71 15.80
C GLY A 245 -19.56 -15.53 16.85
N SER A 246 -19.56 -16.39 17.88
CA SER A 246 -20.53 -16.28 18.98
C SER A 246 -20.31 -15.08 19.90
N GLN A 247 -19.12 -14.46 19.83
CA GLN A 247 -18.72 -13.27 20.59
C GLN A 247 -19.29 -11.95 20.04
N PHE A 248 -19.73 -11.92 18.78
CA PHE A 248 -20.31 -10.73 18.17
C PHE A 248 -21.77 -10.56 18.55
N ASP A 249 -22.25 -9.32 18.56
CA ASP A 249 -23.62 -9.00 18.95
C ASP A 249 -24.66 -9.67 18.04
N ILE A 250 -25.80 -10.03 18.64
CA ILE A 250 -26.95 -10.57 17.91
C ILE A 250 -27.74 -9.38 17.39
N ILE A 251 -27.84 -9.28 16.07
CA ILE A 251 -28.51 -8.18 15.37
C ILE A 251 -29.86 -8.59 14.78
N GLY A 252 -30.18 -9.89 14.80
CA GLY A 252 -31.46 -10.39 14.31
C GLY A 252 -31.62 -11.90 14.46
N GLY A 253 -32.69 -12.43 13.87
CA GLY A 253 -33.01 -13.85 13.88
C GLY A 253 -33.75 -14.28 12.62
N LEU A 254 -33.43 -15.47 12.15
CA LEU A 254 -34.00 -16.11 10.96
C LEU A 254 -34.91 -17.26 11.41
N GLN A 255 -36.05 -17.41 10.76
CA GLN A 255 -37.01 -18.46 11.09
C GLN A 255 -36.61 -19.80 10.47
N SER A 256 -37.09 -20.91 11.05
CA SER A 256 -36.99 -22.23 10.40
C SER A 256 -37.64 -22.18 9.01
N ASP A 257 -37.04 -22.88 8.05
CA ASP A 257 -37.45 -22.94 6.64
C ASP A 257 -37.39 -21.61 5.87
N GLN A 258 -36.93 -20.53 6.50
CA GLN A 258 -36.67 -19.27 5.80
C GLN A 258 -35.59 -19.49 4.74
N ILE A 259 -35.85 -18.96 3.53
CA ILE A 259 -34.86 -18.95 2.45
C ILE A 259 -34.02 -17.69 2.59
N VAL A 260 -32.71 -17.86 2.58
CA VAL A 260 -31.71 -16.79 2.65
C VAL A 260 -30.75 -16.89 1.48
N VAL A 261 -30.15 -15.77 1.11
CA VAL A 261 -29.09 -15.74 0.11
C VAL A 261 -27.75 -15.75 0.84
N VAL A 262 -26.95 -16.78 0.58
CA VAL A 262 -25.60 -16.91 1.13
C VAL A 262 -24.62 -16.32 0.13
N VAL A 263 -23.91 -15.29 0.57
CA VAL A 263 -22.87 -14.61 -0.23
C VAL A 263 -21.55 -15.37 -0.17
N SER A 264 -21.18 -15.86 1.02
CA SER A 264 -19.96 -16.66 1.22
C SER A 264 -20.03 -17.48 2.50
N ILE A 265 -19.30 -18.60 2.57
CA ILE A 265 -19.09 -19.36 3.79
C ILE A 265 -17.59 -19.42 4.08
N ALA A 266 -17.18 -19.01 5.29
CA ALA A 266 -15.82 -19.11 5.78
C ALA A 266 -15.82 -19.51 7.25
N GLU A 267 -14.95 -20.46 7.63
CA GLU A 267 -14.74 -20.88 9.02
C GLU A 267 -16.04 -21.25 9.79
N GLY A 268 -17.01 -21.83 9.08
CA GLY A 268 -18.30 -22.26 9.66
C GLY A 268 -19.35 -21.15 9.79
N TRP A 269 -19.09 -19.95 9.29
CA TRP A 269 -20.02 -18.82 9.25
C TRP A 269 -20.38 -18.44 7.82
N ALA A 270 -21.68 -18.23 7.60
CA ALA A 270 -22.25 -17.76 6.35
C ALA A 270 -22.52 -16.26 6.45
N LEU A 271 -22.02 -15.49 5.48
CA LEU A 271 -22.38 -14.10 5.26
C LEU A 271 -23.67 -14.06 4.45
N LEU A 272 -24.69 -13.38 4.97
CA LEU A 272 -26.05 -13.39 4.43
C LEU A 272 -26.46 -12.04 3.86
N ASP A 273 -27.22 -12.11 2.78
CA ASP A 273 -28.00 -11.04 2.16
C ASP A 273 -29.47 -11.52 2.18
N LEU A 274 -30.30 -10.94 3.05
CA LEU A 274 -31.65 -11.44 3.31
C LEU A 274 -32.62 -10.96 2.23
N GLU A 275 -32.40 -9.77 1.69
CA GLU A 275 -33.19 -9.17 0.62
C GLU A 275 -32.73 -9.62 -0.78
N GLY A 276 -31.54 -10.19 -0.91
CA GLY A 276 -30.91 -10.54 -2.19
C GLY A 276 -30.55 -9.31 -3.03
N ASP A 277 -30.39 -8.14 -2.41
CA ASP A 277 -30.18 -6.85 -3.09
C ASP A 277 -28.69 -6.50 -3.28
N GLY A 278 -27.80 -7.39 -2.84
CA GLY A 278 -26.35 -7.22 -2.87
C GLY A 278 -25.78 -6.56 -1.61
N ARG A 279 -26.62 -6.28 -0.60
CA ARG A 279 -26.17 -5.78 0.71
C ARG A 279 -26.26 -6.90 1.72
N VAL A 280 -25.25 -6.99 2.58
CA VAL A 280 -25.17 -8.05 3.58
C VAL A 280 -25.76 -7.57 4.89
N ASP A 281 -26.57 -8.41 5.52
CA ASP A 281 -27.22 -8.12 6.79
C ASP A 281 -26.40 -8.60 7.99
N GLY A 282 -25.57 -9.62 7.78
CA GLY A 282 -24.70 -10.15 8.83
C GLY A 282 -24.35 -11.62 8.65
N TYR A 283 -23.90 -12.23 9.73
CA TYR A 283 -23.38 -13.58 9.77
C TYR A 283 -24.30 -14.54 10.52
N ALA A 284 -24.43 -15.75 10.02
CA ALA A 284 -25.10 -16.84 10.71
C ALA A 284 -24.25 -18.12 10.65
N SER A 285 -24.47 -19.08 11.56
CA SER A 285 -23.73 -20.33 11.53
C SER A 285 -24.13 -21.16 10.32
N ALA A 286 -23.17 -21.48 9.45
CA ALA A 286 -23.40 -22.21 8.21
C ALA A 286 -23.87 -23.66 8.43
N GLY A 287 -23.59 -24.24 9.61
CA GLY A 287 -24.03 -25.59 9.97
C GLY A 287 -25.55 -25.76 10.09
N PHE A 288 -26.31 -24.65 10.11
CA PHE A 288 -27.78 -24.65 10.15
C PHE A 288 -28.41 -24.16 8.84
N LEU A 289 -27.65 -24.20 7.74
CA LEU A 289 -28.11 -23.82 6.42
C LEU A 289 -27.97 -25.02 5.47
N GLU A 290 -29.06 -25.34 4.76
CA GLU A 290 -29.09 -26.37 3.72
C GLU A 290 -29.21 -25.72 2.35
N ARG A 291 -28.28 -26.05 1.44
CA ARG A 291 -28.28 -25.51 0.08
C ARG A 291 -29.48 -26.02 -0.72
N LEU A 292 -30.14 -25.13 -1.46
CA LEU A 292 -31.22 -25.45 -2.39
C LEU A 292 -30.74 -25.68 -3.83
#